data_AF-A0A6L7A2B2-F1
#
_entry.id   AF-A0A6L7A2B2-F1
#
_cell.length_a   1.000
_cell.length_b   1.000
_cell.length_c   1.000
_cell.angle_alpha   90.00
_cell.angle_beta   90.00
_cell.angle_gamma   90.00
#
_symmetry.space_group_name_H-M   'P 1'
#
loop_
_entity.id
_entity.type
_entity.pdbx_description
1 polymer ?
#
loop_
_entity_poly.entity_id
_entity_poly.type
_entity_poly.pdbx_seq_one_letter_code
_entity_poly.pdbx_strand_id
1 'polypeptide(L)'
;ADWLKCDFMLDQVGNVFKGVISSVTGFGFFVRLDDLFIDGLVHVSSLDNDYYRFDQVGQRLMGESSGQTYRLGDRVEVRVEAVNMDERKIDFSLISSERAPRNVGKTAREKAKKGDAGKKGGKRRQVGKKVNFEPDSAFRGEKKTKPKAAKKDARKAKKPSAKTQKIAAATKAKRAAKKKVAE
;
A
#
# COMPACT_ATOMS: atom_id res chain seq x y z
N ALA A 1 -21.23 -0.62 34.97
CA ALA A 1 -19.80 -0.24 34.88
C ALA A 1 -19.63 1.04 34.07
N ASP A 2 -20.19 1.12 32.85
CA ASP A 2 -20.05 2.30 31.99
C ASP A 2 -20.53 3.63 32.61
N TRP A 3 -21.61 3.62 33.38
CA TRP A 3 -22.12 4.83 34.02
C TRP A 3 -21.08 5.54 34.92
N LEU A 4 -20.31 4.78 35.73
CA LEU A 4 -19.26 5.35 36.58
C LEU A 4 -18.12 5.98 35.77
N LYS A 5 -17.83 5.44 34.58
CA LYS A 5 -16.81 5.98 33.67
C LYS A 5 -17.26 7.30 33.07
N CYS A 6 -18.54 7.38 32.66
CA CYS A 6 -19.12 8.61 32.15
C CYS A 6 -19.21 9.68 33.25
N ASP A 7 -19.63 9.28 34.45
CA ASP A 7 -19.71 10.18 35.61
C ASP A 7 -18.33 10.79 35.94
N PHE A 8 -17.29 9.96 36.00
CA PHE A 8 -15.91 10.43 36.19
C PHE A 8 -15.42 11.37 35.07
N MET A 9 -15.87 11.16 33.83
CA MET A 9 -15.47 11.96 32.68
C MET A 9 -16.15 13.33 32.61
N LEU A 10 -17.27 13.55 33.31
CA LEU A 10 -17.95 14.86 33.32
C LEU A 10 -17.05 15.96 33.88
N ASP A 11 -16.33 15.67 34.95
CA ASP A 11 -15.39 16.62 35.56
C ASP A 11 -14.10 16.79 34.74
N GLN A 12 -13.91 15.96 33.71
CA GLN A 12 -12.72 15.95 32.85
C GLN A 12 -13.00 16.54 31.46
N VAL A 13 -14.18 17.12 31.23
CA VAL A 13 -14.52 17.79 29.97
C VAL A 13 -13.55 18.96 29.72
N GLY A 14 -12.97 19.00 28.52
CA GLY A 14 -11.96 19.98 28.11
C GLY A 14 -10.51 19.55 28.34
N ASN A 15 -10.27 18.53 29.17
CA ASN A 15 -8.92 18.01 29.41
C ASN A 15 -8.42 17.17 28.23
N VAL A 16 -7.10 17.11 28.09
CA VAL A 16 -6.41 16.37 27.03
C VAL A 16 -5.84 15.09 27.61
N PHE A 17 -6.08 13.98 26.93
CA PHE A 17 -5.62 12.66 27.33
C PHE A 17 -4.90 11.96 26.19
N LYS A 18 -3.97 11.10 26.57
CA LYS A 18 -3.32 10.15 25.66
C LYS A 18 -4.13 8.87 25.61
N GLY A 19 -4.24 8.32 24.41
CA GLY A 19 -4.92 7.07 24.20
C GLY A 19 -4.48 6.36 22.94
N VAL A 20 -5.01 5.15 22.79
CA VAL A 20 -4.77 4.27 21.66
C VAL A 20 -6.07 4.02 20.94
N ILE A 21 -6.03 4.07 19.61
CA ILE A 21 -7.19 3.73 18.77
C ILE A 21 -7.55 2.25 18.98
N SER A 22 -8.73 1.99 19.55
CA SER A 22 -9.23 0.66 19.90
C SER A 22 -10.12 0.04 18.83
N SER A 23 -10.79 0.86 18.01
CA SER A 23 -11.51 0.40 16.81
C SER A 23 -11.70 1.55 15.81
N VAL A 24 -11.87 1.21 14.53
CA VAL A 24 -12.07 2.17 13.45
C VAL A 24 -13.38 1.85 12.73
N THR A 25 -14.17 2.86 12.43
CA THR A 25 -15.43 2.76 11.70
C THR A 25 -15.45 3.71 10.52
N GLY A 26 -16.52 3.68 9.71
CA GLY A 26 -16.68 4.60 8.58
C GLY A 26 -16.96 6.04 8.98
N PHE A 27 -17.51 6.26 10.18
CA PHE A 27 -17.91 7.59 10.68
C PHE A 27 -16.90 8.17 11.67
N GLY A 28 -15.85 7.43 12.03
CA GLY A 28 -14.91 7.83 13.06
C GLY A 28 -14.06 6.68 13.57
N PHE A 29 -13.51 6.86 14.76
CA PHE A 29 -12.78 5.80 15.45
C PHE A 29 -12.90 5.96 16.95
N PHE A 30 -12.80 4.84 17.67
CA PHE A 30 -12.84 4.84 19.12
C PHE A 30 -11.42 4.86 19.67
N VAL A 31 -11.21 5.69 20.68
CA VAL A 31 -9.94 5.84 21.38
C VAL A 31 -10.11 5.36 22.80
N ARG A 32 -9.24 4.46 23.23
CA ARG A 32 -9.10 4.01 24.61
C ARG A 32 -8.05 4.85 25.31
N LEU A 33 -8.40 5.45 26.44
CA LEU A 33 -7.42 6.18 27.26
C LEU A 33 -6.51 5.20 28.02
N ASP A 34 -5.21 5.52 28.08
CA ASP A 34 -4.17 4.60 28.57
C ASP A 34 -4.32 4.23 30.06
N ASP A 35 -4.79 5.17 30.89
CA ASP A 35 -4.89 4.97 32.36
C ASP A 35 -6.31 4.67 32.85
N LEU A 36 -7.32 5.13 32.11
CA LEU A 36 -8.71 5.10 32.56
C LEU A 36 -9.50 3.92 31.97
N PHE A 37 -8.97 3.26 30.92
CA PHE A 37 -9.67 2.21 30.17
C PHE A 37 -11.10 2.62 29.78
N ILE A 38 -11.27 3.92 29.48
CA ILE A 38 -12.49 4.52 28.99
C ILE A 38 -12.34 4.64 27.47
N ASP A 39 -13.38 4.22 26.77
CA ASP A 39 -13.47 4.33 25.32
C ASP A 39 -14.33 5.55 24.98
N GLY A 40 -13.90 6.36 24.02
CA GLY A 40 -14.69 7.48 23.50
C GLY A 40 -14.55 7.58 21.99
N LEU A 41 -15.51 8.26 21.36
CA LEU A 41 -15.65 8.35 19.91
C LEU A 41 -15.04 9.65 19.41
N VAL A 42 -14.13 9.53 18.44
CA VAL A 42 -13.73 10.67 17.60
C VAL A 42 -14.52 10.59 16.30
N HIS A 43 -15.38 11.57 16.06
CA HIS A 43 -16.17 11.63 14.84
C HIS A 43 -15.32 12.16 13.68
N VAL A 44 -15.58 11.70 12.46
CA VAL A 44 -14.87 12.20 11.27
C VAL A 44 -15.04 13.70 11.05
N SER A 45 -16.14 14.28 11.54
CA SER A 45 -16.41 15.72 11.46
C SER A 45 -15.56 16.57 12.42
N SER A 46 -15.03 15.99 13.50
CA SER A 46 -14.11 16.70 14.40
C SER A 46 -12.67 16.65 13.88
N LEU A 47 -12.40 15.89 12.82
CA LEU A 47 -11.11 15.85 12.15
C LEU A 47 -11.01 16.99 11.12
N ASP A 48 -9.82 17.15 10.54
CA ASP A 48 -9.62 18.05 9.40
C ASP A 48 -10.64 17.76 8.30
N ASN A 49 -11.24 18.81 7.73
CA ASN A 49 -12.29 18.74 6.72
C ASN A 49 -11.80 18.10 5.40
N ASP A 50 -11.69 16.78 5.40
CA ASP A 50 -11.17 15.94 4.33
C ASP A 50 -12.14 14.78 4.04
N TYR A 51 -12.01 14.19 2.86
CA TYR A 51 -12.73 12.99 2.50
C TYR A 51 -11.99 11.76 3.03
N TYR A 52 -12.57 11.14 4.05
CA TYR A 52 -12.01 9.95 4.67
C TYR A 52 -12.59 8.67 4.07
N ARG A 53 -11.71 7.79 3.59
CA ARG A 53 -12.06 6.45 3.11
C ARG A 53 -11.74 5.41 4.17
N PHE A 54 -12.75 4.64 4.54
CA PHE A 54 -12.62 3.53 5.47
C PHE A 54 -12.24 2.23 4.75
N ASP A 55 -11.12 1.65 5.16
CA ASP A 55 -10.66 0.32 4.73
C ASP A 55 -10.92 -0.69 5.84
N GLN A 56 -11.97 -1.50 5.66
CA GLN A 56 -12.42 -2.52 6.61
C GLN A 56 -11.37 -3.61 6.86
N VAL A 57 -10.60 -3.98 5.84
CA VAL A 57 -9.59 -5.05 5.94
C VAL A 57 -8.40 -4.57 6.75
N GLY A 58 -7.97 -3.33 6.49
CA GLY A 58 -6.85 -2.70 7.19
C GLY A 58 -7.21 -2.08 8.55
N GLN A 59 -8.50 -2.03 8.91
CA GLN A 59 -9.01 -1.29 10.08
C GLN A 59 -8.38 0.11 10.18
N ARG A 60 -8.50 0.85 9.08
CA ARG A 60 -7.88 2.18 8.92
C ARG A 60 -8.78 3.15 8.19
N LEU A 61 -8.65 4.41 8.58
CA LEU A 61 -9.30 5.56 7.98
C LEU A 61 -8.22 6.36 7.24
N MET A 62 -8.38 6.57 5.95
CA MET A 62 -7.41 7.28 5.10
C MET A 62 -8.02 8.56 4.55
N GLY A 63 -7.42 9.70 4.86
CA GLY A 63 -7.77 10.99 4.26
C GLY A 63 -7.25 11.07 2.82
N GLU A 64 -8.11 11.45 1.88
CA GLU A 64 -7.80 11.50 0.45
C GLU A 64 -6.95 12.72 0.10
N SER A 65 -7.22 13.89 0.71
CA SER A 65 -6.49 15.13 0.45
C SER A 65 -5.25 15.27 1.34
N SER A 66 -5.40 15.02 2.64
CA SER A 66 -4.35 15.18 3.65
C SER A 66 -3.34 14.02 3.66
N GLY A 67 -3.72 12.84 3.14
CA GLY A 67 -2.95 11.62 3.26
C GLY A 67 -2.80 11.11 4.71
N GLN A 68 -3.53 11.70 5.67
CA GLN A 68 -3.53 11.22 7.05
C GLN A 68 -4.12 9.81 7.11
N THR A 69 -3.54 8.96 7.93
CA THR A 69 -4.02 7.58 8.09
C THR A 69 -4.11 7.24 9.56
N TYR A 70 -5.32 7.04 10.03
CA TYR A 70 -5.58 6.55 11.39
C TYR A 70 -5.81 5.04 11.30
N ARG A 71 -5.01 4.25 12.01
CA ARG A 71 -5.19 2.80 12.08
C ARG A 71 -5.44 2.36 13.51
N LEU A 72 -6.03 1.18 13.64
CA LEU A 72 -6.07 0.46 14.90
C LEU A 72 -4.66 0.40 15.55
N GLY A 73 -4.59 0.73 16.84
CA GLY A 73 -3.37 0.69 17.64
C GLY A 73 -2.46 1.91 17.52
N ASP A 74 -2.82 2.95 16.77
CA ASP A 74 -2.06 4.21 16.80
C ASP A 74 -2.31 4.98 18.10
N ARG A 75 -1.24 5.64 18.58
CA ARG A 75 -1.28 6.54 19.73
C ARG A 75 -1.71 7.93 19.29
N VAL A 76 -2.65 8.49 20.01
CA VAL A 76 -3.26 9.79 19.72
C VAL A 76 -3.45 10.59 21.00
N GLU A 77 -3.43 11.91 20.87
CA GLU A 77 -3.83 12.85 21.90
C GLU A 77 -5.21 13.40 21.54
N VAL A 78 -6.14 13.19 22.46
CA VAL A 78 -7.55 13.56 22.30
C VAL A 78 -8.01 14.48 23.43
N ARG A 79 -8.92 15.38 23.12
CA ARG A 79 -9.60 16.21 24.13
C ARG A 79 -11.03 15.74 24.31
N VAL A 80 -11.48 15.72 25.57
CA VAL A 80 -12.89 15.48 25.91
C VAL A 80 -13.73 16.69 25.50
N GLU A 81 -14.66 16.50 24.57
CA GLU A 81 -15.53 17.58 24.09
C GLU A 81 -16.88 17.57 24.80
N ALA A 82 -17.51 16.39 24.88
CA ALA A 82 -18.79 16.22 25.54
C ALA A 82 -18.94 14.81 26.13
N VAL A 83 -19.76 14.70 27.17
CA VAL A 83 -20.14 13.44 27.78
C VAL A 83 -21.66 13.39 27.84
N ASN A 84 -22.25 12.37 27.24
CA ASN A 84 -23.67 12.09 27.29
C ASN A 84 -23.92 10.94 28.27
N MET A 85 -24.51 11.22 29.43
CA MET A 85 -24.82 10.21 30.45
C MET A 85 -25.95 9.27 30.04
N ASP A 86 -26.92 9.74 29.26
CA ASP A 86 -28.08 8.96 28.85
C ASP A 86 -27.66 7.87 27.86
N GLU A 87 -26.88 8.25 26.85
CA GLU A 87 -26.36 7.32 25.85
C GLU A 87 -25.07 6.62 26.30
N ARG A 88 -24.46 7.08 27.40
CA ARG A 88 -23.15 6.64 27.91
C ARG A 88 -22.07 6.75 26.83
N LYS A 89 -22.12 7.85 26.08
CA LYS A 89 -21.16 8.16 25.02
C LYS A 89 -20.29 9.32 25.44
N ILE A 90 -19.03 9.25 25.03
CA ILE A 90 -18.06 10.31 25.24
C ILE A 90 -17.54 10.70 23.87
N ASP A 91 -17.67 11.98 23.55
CA ASP A 91 -17.20 12.54 22.30
C ASP A 91 -15.84 13.19 22.52
N PHE A 92 -14.92 12.83 21.64
CA PHE A 92 -13.54 13.27 21.65
C PHE A 92 -13.22 14.05 20.37
N SER A 93 -12.41 15.08 20.51
CA SER A 93 -11.76 15.77 19.40
C SER A 93 -10.30 15.38 19.32
N LEU A 94 -9.79 15.15 18.10
CA LEU A 94 -8.38 14.85 17.88
C LEU A 94 -7.57 16.14 17.93
N ILE A 95 -6.54 16.20 18.76
CA ILE A 95 -5.59 17.33 18.78
C ILE A 95 -4.35 17.00 17.96
N SER A 96 -3.76 15.84 18.23
CA SER A 96 -2.52 15.42 17.61
C SER A 96 -2.50 13.91 17.45
N SER A 97 -1.98 13.46 16.32
CA SER A 97 -1.66 12.05 16.12
C SER A 97 -0.15 11.89 16.10
N GLU A 98 0.40 11.07 16.99
CA GLU A 98 1.85 10.83 17.07
C GLU A 98 2.37 9.93 15.91
N ARG A 99 1.63 9.86 14.79
CA ARG A 99 1.99 8.98 13.68
C ARG A 99 3.16 9.58 12.90
N ALA A 100 4.37 9.27 13.37
CA ALA A 100 5.58 9.48 12.60
C ALA A 100 5.44 8.75 11.24
N PRO A 101 5.72 9.41 10.11
CA PRO A 101 5.66 8.78 8.80
C PRO A 101 6.62 7.58 8.77
N ARG A 102 6.05 6.36 8.77
CA ARG A 102 6.79 5.08 8.84
C ARG A 102 7.74 4.83 7.65
N ASN A 103 7.78 5.74 6.68
CA ASN A 103 8.47 5.60 5.39
C ASN A 103 9.62 6.60 5.14
N VAL A 104 10.06 7.41 6.12
CA VAL A 104 11.17 8.36 5.88
C VAL A 104 12.53 7.65 5.70
N GLY A 105 12.68 6.37 6.10
CA GLY A 105 13.97 5.66 6.04
C GLY A 105 14.09 4.52 5.01
N LYS A 106 12.99 3.89 4.58
CA LYS A 106 13.08 2.65 3.76
C LYS A 106 13.35 2.90 2.28
N THR A 107 12.90 4.03 1.73
CA THR A 107 13.17 4.40 0.33
C THR A 107 14.59 4.93 0.12
N ALA A 108 15.27 5.42 1.17
CA ALA A 108 16.67 5.83 1.08
C ALA A 108 17.61 4.62 0.91
N ARG A 109 17.36 3.50 1.61
CA ARG A 109 18.17 2.28 1.49
C ARG A 109 17.97 1.56 0.14
N GLU A 110 16.76 1.61 -0.42
CA GLU A 110 16.51 1.10 -1.77
C GLU A 110 17.03 2.04 -2.87
N LYS A 111 16.95 3.37 -2.71
CA LYS A 111 17.60 4.32 -3.64
C LYS A 111 19.13 4.21 -3.60
N ALA A 112 19.73 3.99 -2.43
CA ALA A 112 21.17 3.75 -2.30
C ALA A 112 21.62 2.45 -2.98
N LYS A 113 20.82 1.37 -2.87
CA LYS A 113 21.09 0.11 -3.60
C LYS A 113 20.88 0.22 -5.11
N LYS A 114 19.97 1.08 -5.59
CA LYS A 114 19.78 1.34 -7.03
C LYS A 114 20.78 2.35 -7.62
N GLY A 115 21.44 3.16 -6.79
CA GLY A 115 22.47 4.12 -7.21
C GLY A 115 23.83 3.50 -7.53
N ASP A 116 24.15 2.34 -6.97
CA ASP A 116 25.46 1.68 -7.14
C ASP A 116 25.53 0.72 -8.35
N ALA A 117 24.38 0.23 -8.84
CA ALA A 117 24.31 -0.64 -10.03
C ALA A 117 24.29 0.13 -11.37
N GLY A 118 24.51 1.45 -11.34
CA GLY A 118 24.28 2.35 -12.47
C GLY A 118 25.50 3.14 -12.93
N LYS A 119 26.74 2.68 -12.71
CA LYS A 119 27.93 3.33 -13.31
C LYS A 119 29.20 2.47 -13.23
N LYS A 120 29.36 1.51 -14.15
CA LYS A 120 30.67 1.09 -14.70
C LYS A 120 30.49 0.11 -15.85
N GLY A 121 30.84 0.55 -17.05
CA GLY A 121 30.83 -0.31 -18.24
C GLY A 121 31.09 0.41 -19.55
N GLY A 122 31.95 1.44 -19.54
CA GLY A 122 32.48 2.03 -20.77
C GLY A 122 33.73 1.27 -21.26
N LYS A 123 33.88 1.25 -22.59
CA LYS A 123 35.08 0.93 -23.41
C LYS A 123 35.41 -0.54 -23.70
N ARG A 124 35.12 -0.90 -24.95
CA ARG A 124 35.95 -1.69 -25.88
C ARG A 124 37.43 -1.73 -25.47
N ARG A 125 38.01 -2.93 -25.36
CA ARG A 125 39.44 -3.16 -25.55
C ARG A 125 39.65 -4.44 -26.34
N GLN A 126 40.26 -4.29 -27.51
CA GLN A 126 40.74 -5.38 -28.36
C GLN A 126 41.99 -6.04 -27.73
N VAL A 127 42.30 -7.23 -28.25
CA VAL A 127 43.61 -7.92 -28.26
C VAL A 127 44.02 -8.65 -26.98
N GLY A 128 43.86 -9.99 -27.06
CA GLY A 128 44.94 -10.97 -26.90
C GLY A 128 45.76 -10.98 -25.60
N LYS A 129 45.49 -11.95 -24.74
CA LYS A 129 46.56 -12.66 -24.01
C LYS A 129 46.07 -14.03 -23.52
N LYS A 130 46.75 -15.07 -24.00
CA LYS A 130 46.66 -16.46 -23.55
C LYS A 130 46.91 -16.52 -22.04
N VAL A 131 46.05 -17.21 -21.30
CA VAL A 131 46.42 -17.87 -20.05
C VAL A 131 45.75 -19.23 -19.98
N ASN A 132 46.54 -20.17 -19.51
CA ASN A 132 46.46 -21.61 -19.61
C ASN A 132 45.30 -22.17 -18.76
N PHE A 133 44.18 -22.53 -19.37
CA PHE A 133 43.16 -23.36 -18.72
C PHE A 133 43.18 -24.72 -19.39
N GLU A 134 43.84 -25.68 -18.75
CA GLU A 134 43.73 -27.10 -19.10
C GLU A 134 42.31 -27.57 -18.73
N PRO A 135 41.48 -28.03 -19.68
CA PRO A 135 40.25 -28.70 -19.33
C PRO A 135 40.58 -30.17 -19.08
N ASP A 136 40.42 -30.59 -17.83
CA ASP A 136 40.45 -32.00 -17.44
C ASP A 136 39.45 -32.79 -18.30
N SER A 137 39.94 -33.92 -18.79
CA SER A 137 39.42 -34.79 -19.85
C SER A 137 38.17 -35.59 -19.47
N ALA A 138 37.24 -35.02 -18.70
CA ALA A 138 36.08 -35.75 -18.17
C ALA A 138 34.78 -35.64 -18.98
N PHE A 139 34.72 -34.91 -20.11
CA PHE A 139 33.48 -34.77 -20.88
C PHE A 139 33.64 -34.87 -22.40
N ARG A 140 34.61 -35.68 -22.86
CA ARG A 140 34.72 -36.07 -24.28
C ARG A 140 33.74 -37.21 -24.59
N GLY A 141 32.46 -36.85 -24.74
CA GLY A 141 31.47 -37.69 -25.40
C GLY A 141 31.49 -37.46 -26.91
N GLU A 142 32.02 -38.41 -27.66
CA GLU A 142 32.05 -38.40 -29.12
C GLU A 142 30.64 -38.49 -29.73
N LYS A 143 30.33 -37.65 -30.73
CA LYS A 143 30.09 -38.02 -32.15
C LYS A 143 29.21 -37.01 -32.88
N LYS A 144 29.79 -36.47 -33.98
CA LYS A 144 29.29 -36.33 -35.37
C LYS A 144 27.84 -35.81 -35.54
N THR A 145 27.48 -34.82 -36.37
CA THR A 145 28.06 -34.28 -37.61
C THR A 145 27.25 -33.01 -37.99
N LYS A 146 27.90 -32.01 -38.60
CA LYS A 146 27.25 -30.87 -39.32
C LYS A 146 26.86 -31.32 -40.75
N PRO A 147 25.90 -30.69 -41.44
CA PRO A 147 26.26 -29.48 -42.20
C PRO A 147 25.21 -28.35 -42.25
N LYS A 148 25.71 -27.19 -42.70
CA LYS A 148 25.07 -25.89 -42.95
C LYS A 148 24.12 -25.95 -44.17
N ALA A 149 23.07 -25.12 -44.21
CA ALA A 149 22.78 -24.20 -45.33
C ALA A 149 21.54 -23.29 -45.12
N ALA A 150 21.68 -22.05 -45.62
CA ALA A 150 20.65 -21.14 -46.15
C ALA A 150 19.74 -20.27 -45.23
N LYS A 151 20.19 -19.00 -45.05
CA LYS A 151 19.51 -17.74 -45.47
C LYS A 151 18.03 -17.51 -45.09
N LYS A 152 17.76 -16.47 -44.27
CA LYS A 152 17.09 -15.17 -44.66
C LYS A 152 16.54 -14.41 -43.45
N ASP A 153 16.70 -13.09 -43.51
CA ASP A 153 15.97 -12.03 -42.80
C ASP A 153 14.50 -12.35 -42.46
N ALA A 154 14.09 -12.01 -41.23
CA ALA A 154 12.86 -11.23 -40.98
C ALA A 154 12.61 -11.04 -39.47
N ARG A 155 12.51 -9.78 -39.05
CA ARG A 155 11.76 -9.35 -37.85
C ARG A 155 10.40 -10.06 -37.84
N LYS A 156 10.05 -10.77 -36.76
CA LYS A 156 8.66 -11.19 -36.52
C LYS A 156 8.24 -10.92 -35.08
N ALA A 157 7.32 -9.96 -34.98
CA ALA A 157 6.51 -9.64 -33.83
C ALA A 157 5.85 -10.90 -33.24
N LYS A 158 5.88 -11.01 -31.90
CA LYS A 158 5.18 -12.05 -31.16
C LYS A 158 3.67 -11.93 -31.44
N LYS A 159 3.08 -12.95 -32.07
CA LYS A 159 1.62 -13.06 -32.23
C LYS A 159 0.98 -13.27 -30.85
N PRO A 160 -0.11 -12.57 -30.51
CA PRO A 160 -0.83 -12.80 -29.27
C PRO A 160 -1.51 -14.18 -29.27
N SER A 161 -1.54 -14.80 -28.09
CA SER A 161 -2.12 -16.13 -27.83
C SER A 161 -3.56 -16.25 -28.31
N ALA A 162 -3.97 -17.46 -28.72
CA ALA A 162 -5.32 -17.81 -29.15
C ALA A 162 -6.41 -17.44 -28.13
N LYS A 163 -6.05 -17.32 -26.85
CA LYS A 163 -6.95 -16.87 -25.77
C LYS A 163 -7.29 -15.38 -25.87
N THR A 164 -6.33 -14.55 -26.29
CA THR A 164 -6.49 -13.09 -26.46
C THR A 164 -7.34 -12.76 -27.70
N GLN A 165 -7.22 -13.56 -28.77
CA GLN A 165 -8.01 -13.36 -30.00
C GLN A 165 -9.51 -13.66 -29.77
N LYS A 166 -9.82 -14.67 -28.95
CA LYS A 166 -11.22 -15.02 -28.62
C LYS A 166 -11.92 -13.94 -27.78
N ILE A 167 -11.20 -13.32 -26.84
CA ILE A 167 -11.74 -12.25 -25.98
C ILE A 167 -11.97 -10.95 -26.79
N ALA A 168 -11.06 -10.63 -27.71
CA ALA A 168 -11.20 -9.48 -28.60
C ALA A 168 -12.37 -9.64 -29.59
N ALA A 169 -12.62 -10.86 -30.10
CA ALA A 169 -13.75 -11.14 -30.97
C ALA A 169 -15.10 -11.04 -30.23
N ALA A 170 -15.19 -11.58 -29.00
CA ALA A 170 -16.40 -11.52 -28.19
C ALA A 170 -16.79 -10.08 -27.79
N THR A 171 -15.79 -9.25 -27.45
CA THR A 171 -16.03 -7.84 -27.10
C THR A 171 -16.42 -7.00 -28.31
N LYS A 172 -15.86 -7.27 -29.49
CA LYS A 172 -16.22 -6.57 -30.74
C LYS A 172 -17.64 -6.91 -31.21
N ALA A 173 -18.08 -8.16 -31.08
CA ALA A 173 -19.43 -8.59 -31.41
C ALA A 173 -20.49 -7.96 -30.47
N LYS A 174 -20.21 -7.88 -29.16
CA LYS A 174 -21.10 -7.26 -28.17
C LYS A 174 -21.26 -5.74 -28.40
N ARG A 175 -20.20 -5.07 -28.88
CA ARG A 175 -20.23 -3.63 -29.19
C ARG A 175 -20.95 -3.32 -30.51
N ALA A 176 -20.93 -4.24 -31.48
CA ALA A 176 -21.70 -4.11 -32.73
C ALA A 176 -23.20 -4.36 -32.52
N ALA A 177 -23.59 -5.30 -31.65
CA ALA A 177 -24.99 -5.54 -31.31
C ALA A 177 -25.63 -4.33 -30.58
N LYS A 178 -24.86 -3.65 -29.71
CA LYS A 178 -25.35 -2.45 -28.99
C LYS A 178 -25.54 -1.23 -29.89
N LYS A 179 -24.97 -1.22 -31.11
CA LYS A 179 -25.11 -0.12 -32.08
C LYS A 179 -26.33 -0.30 -33.01
N LYS A 180 -26.87 -1.52 -33.14
CA LYS A 180 -28.05 -1.81 -33.99
C LYS A 180 -29.41 -1.71 -33.26
N VAL A 181 -29.41 -1.46 -31.95
CA VAL A 181 -30.65 -1.33 -31.13
C VAL A 181 -30.93 0.14 -30.80
N ALA A 182 -30.12 1.08 -31.30
CA ALA A 182 -30.23 2.51 -31.06
C ALA A 182 -30.56 3.31 -32.33
N GLU A 183 -31.16 2.65 -33.33
CA GLU A 183 -31.78 3.27 -34.51
C GLU A 183 -33.22 2.76 -34.61
#